data_AF-A0A7S2NHF0-F1
#
_entry.id   AF-A0A7S2NHF0-F1
#
_cell.length_a   1.000
_cell.length_b   1.000
_cell.length_c   1.000
_cell.angle_alpha   90.00
_cell.angle_beta   90.00
_cell.angle_gamma   90.00
#
_symmetry.space_group_name_H-M   'P 1'
#
loop_
_entity.id
_entity.type
_entity.pdbx_description
1 polymer ?
#
loop_
_entity_poly.entity_id
_entity_poly.type
_entity_poly.pdbx_seq_one_letter_code
_entity_poly.pdbx_strand_id
1 'polypeptide(L)'
;EAATPGALPADLAALLQLPARDASDARGSPPSAAGGKFKHRPRVRQEWRQLSVDMRKRVARAFWTLKTTSREEGRVKYGAHFNNYDELLMLHACAVRDPRCDQGHAGPQFMTFHRLLLLKLEMSLMAVDCGIKALPYWDMGKDAASGAYRHTSKYIFTHKYFGSFNGTGPANTVIDGLFKNWPIAEYDASKYGPGSPLASESRCAAMGWFAGSKAITCPSCCGKEDCTCPAGYVNKTYMRSHDDCTLTTARQPDDPTSPNALKLGGTYEIVFND
;
A
#
# COMPACT_ATOMS: atom_id res chain seq x y z
N GLU A 1 24.43 -8.16 -22.98
CA GLU A 1 24.95 -7.01 -22.20
C GLU A 1 24.04 -6.75 -21.02
N ALA A 2 24.61 -6.72 -19.81
CA ALA A 2 23.86 -6.48 -18.59
C ALA A 2 23.63 -4.97 -18.42
N ALA A 3 22.37 -4.57 -18.27
CA ALA A 3 22.01 -3.19 -18.01
C ALA A 3 22.46 -2.77 -16.60
N THR A 4 23.30 -1.75 -16.54
CA THR A 4 23.76 -1.08 -15.34
C THR A 4 22.57 -0.43 -14.60
N PRO A 5 22.51 -0.42 -13.26
CA PRO A 5 21.47 0.29 -12.53
C PRO A 5 21.60 1.79 -12.80
N GLY A 6 20.54 2.39 -13.36
CA GLY A 6 20.49 3.82 -13.65
C GLY A 6 20.64 4.64 -12.38
N ALA A 7 21.64 5.52 -12.36
CA ALA A 7 21.82 6.51 -11.32
C ALA A 7 20.56 7.39 -11.17
N LEU A 8 20.23 7.74 -9.93
CA LEU A 8 19.14 8.67 -9.62
C LEU A 8 19.37 10.00 -10.36
N PRO A 9 18.33 10.61 -10.97
CA PRO A 9 18.47 11.93 -11.57
C PRO A 9 18.90 12.94 -10.49
N ALA A 10 19.89 13.77 -10.80
CA ALA A 10 20.56 14.69 -9.88
C ALA A 10 19.60 15.63 -9.13
N ASP A 11 18.41 15.88 -9.69
CA ASP A 11 17.37 16.73 -9.09
C ASP A 11 16.63 16.06 -7.91
N LEU A 12 16.70 14.72 -7.78
CA LEU A 12 16.15 13.98 -6.63
C LEU A 12 17.09 14.00 -5.42
N ALA A 13 18.41 14.09 -5.65
CA ALA A 13 19.41 14.13 -4.58
C ALA A 13 19.32 15.42 -3.74
N ALA A 14 18.93 16.53 -4.37
CA ALA A 14 18.70 17.82 -3.70
C ALA A 14 17.43 17.83 -2.83
N LEU A 15 16.48 16.91 -3.05
CA LEU A 15 15.24 16.81 -2.28
C LEU A 15 15.35 15.94 -1.01
N LEU A 16 16.49 15.25 -0.82
CA LEU A 16 16.74 14.29 0.27
C LEU A 16 17.45 14.88 1.50
N GLN A 17 17.74 16.18 1.49
CA GLN A 17 18.36 16.89 2.62
C GLN A 17 17.27 17.38 3.59
N LEU A 18 16.93 16.53 4.55
CA LEU A 18 16.16 16.91 5.74
C LEU A 18 17.10 16.99 6.96
N PRO A 19 16.88 17.93 7.89
CA PRO A 19 17.72 18.06 9.07
C PRO A 19 17.56 16.85 10.00
N ALA A 20 18.68 16.40 10.57
CA ALA A 20 18.72 15.33 11.57
C ALA A 20 17.97 15.74 12.85
N ARG A 21 17.38 14.76 13.55
CA ARG A 21 16.77 14.95 14.87
C ARG A 21 17.53 14.18 15.95
N ASP A 22 17.63 14.83 17.10
CA ASP A 22 18.14 14.28 18.36
C ASP A 22 17.31 13.10 18.86
N ALA A 23 18.02 12.09 19.33
CA ALA A 23 17.48 10.84 19.85
C ALA A 23 17.35 10.91 21.38
N SER A 24 16.22 11.40 21.87
CA SER A 24 15.85 11.21 23.27
C SER A 24 14.32 11.18 23.43
N ASP A 25 13.74 9.98 23.48
CA ASP A 25 12.79 9.67 24.54
C ASP A 25 12.48 8.16 24.59
N ALA A 26 12.87 7.56 25.70
CA ALA A 26 12.69 6.15 26.00
C ALA A 26 11.49 5.95 26.94
N ARG A 27 10.70 4.91 26.63
CA ARG A 27 9.93 4.02 27.54
C ARG A 27 9.25 4.68 28.75
N GLY A 28 7.92 4.85 28.67
CA GLY A 28 7.03 5.09 29.81
C GLY A 28 5.95 4.00 29.95
N SER A 29 5.74 3.51 31.18
CA SER A 29 4.72 2.53 31.62
C SER A 29 3.27 2.94 31.30
N PRO A 30 2.30 2.00 31.24
CA PRO A 30 0.93 2.32 30.85
C PRO A 30 0.17 3.01 32.00
N PRO A 31 -0.63 4.06 31.73
CA PRO A 31 -1.43 4.71 32.76
C PRO A 31 -2.77 4.02 33.00
N SER A 32 -3.15 3.97 34.29
CA SER A 32 -4.40 3.46 34.84
C SER A 32 -5.64 4.22 34.34
N ALA A 33 -6.77 3.50 34.22
CA ALA A 33 -8.05 3.96 33.73
C ALA A 33 -8.81 4.79 34.78
N ALA A 34 -8.54 6.10 34.82
CA ALA A 34 -9.41 7.07 35.48
C ALA A 34 -9.31 8.44 34.78
N GLY A 35 -10.36 8.85 34.07
CA GLY A 35 -10.69 10.25 33.75
C GLY A 35 -9.60 11.13 33.12
N GLY A 36 -8.56 10.55 32.51
CA GLY A 36 -7.43 11.30 31.99
C GLY A 36 -7.81 12.09 30.75
N LYS A 37 -7.70 13.43 30.82
CA LYS A 37 -7.57 14.25 29.60
C LYS A 37 -6.43 13.62 28.79
N PHE A 38 -6.71 13.13 27.58
CA PHE A 38 -5.68 12.60 26.70
C PHE A 38 -4.55 13.63 26.62
N LYS A 39 -3.35 13.28 27.12
CA LYS A 39 -2.18 14.17 27.11
C LYS A 39 -1.77 14.56 25.67
N HIS A 40 -2.24 13.80 24.69
CA HIS A 40 -2.02 14.03 23.27
C HIS A 40 -3.32 14.39 22.57
N ARG A 41 -3.28 15.45 21.77
CA ARG A 41 -4.39 15.80 20.87
C ARG A 41 -4.50 14.71 19.79
N PRO A 42 -5.71 14.22 19.47
CA PRO A 42 -5.88 13.27 18.39
C PRO A 42 -5.38 13.86 17.07
N ARG A 43 -4.73 13.03 16.25
CA ARG A 43 -4.34 13.40 14.89
C ARG A 43 -5.57 13.51 14.01
N VAL A 44 -5.60 14.49 13.13
CA VAL A 44 -6.71 14.73 12.19
C VAL A 44 -6.24 14.43 10.78
N ARG A 45 -6.82 13.39 10.16
CA ARG A 45 -6.64 13.09 8.74
C ARG A 45 -7.45 14.09 7.90
N GLN A 46 -6.81 14.69 6.90
CA GLN A 46 -7.43 15.69 6.03
C GLN A 46 -7.59 15.18 4.61
N GLU A 47 -8.57 15.73 3.91
CA GLU A 47 -8.79 15.42 2.50
C GLU A 47 -7.61 15.97 1.68
N TRP A 48 -7.06 15.18 0.75
CA TRP A 48 -5.85 15.51 -0.02
C TRP A 48 -5.88 16.90 -0.68
N ARG A 49 -7.04 17.33 -1.18
CA ARG A 49 -7.20 18.60 -1.90
C ARG A 49 -7.34 19.79 -0.94
N GLN A 50 -7.62 19.55 0.34
CA GLN A 50 -7.61 20.56 1.40
C GLN A 50 -6.20 20.84 1.95
N LEU A 51 -5.23 19.95 1.71
CA LEU A 51 -3.85 20.22 2.07
C LEU A 51 -3.30 21.44 1.31
N SER A 52 -2.33 22.14 1.90
CA SER A 52 -1.54 23.13 1.16
C SER A 52 -0.69 22.45 0.07
N VAL A 53 -0.24 23.21 -0.92
CA VAL A 53 0.68 22.71 -1.96
C VAL A 53 1.95 22.13 -1.33
N ASP A 54 2.52 22.84 -0.35
CA ASP A 54 3.73 22.39 0.32
C ASP A 54 3.52 21.12 1.13
N MET A 55 2.38 20.97 1.80
CA MET A 55 2.07 19.75 2.55
C MET A 55 1.91 18.55 1.61
N ARG A 56 1.25 18.71 0.45
CA ARG A 56 1.19 17.63 -0.56
C ARG A 56 2.58 17.22 -1.04
N LYS A 57 3.46 18.20 -1.31
CA LYS A 57 4.85 17.93 -1.70
C LYS A 57 5.63 17.21 -0.60
N ARG A 58 5.44 17.57 0.68
CA ARG A 58 6.03 16.87 1.83
C ARG A 58 5.59 15.41 1.90
N VAL A 59 4.28 15.17 1.82
CA VAL A 59 3.72 13.81 1.83
C VAL A 59 4.26 12.99 0.65
N ALA A 60 4.23 13.54 -0.57
CA ALA A 60 4.76 12.85 -1.75
C ALA A 60 6.25 12.51 -1.62
N ARG A 61 7.08 13.45 -1.15
CA ARG A 61 8.50 13.17 -0.88
C ARG A 61 8.69 12.07 0.16
N ALA A 62 7.93 12.11 1.25
CA ALA A 62 8.02 11.08 2.27
C ALA A 62 7.65 9.70 1.71
N PHE A 63 6.60 9.60 0.87
CA PHE A 63 6.30 8.37 0.14
C PHE A 63 7.47 7.88 -0.72
N TRP A 64 8.10 8.78 -1.49
CA TRP A 64 9.29 8.44 -2.27
C TRP A 64 10.44 7.95 -1.40
N THR A 65 10.69 8.59 -0.25
CA THR A 65 11.68 8.10 0.73
C THR A 65 11.33 6.69 1.20
N LEU A 66 10.07 6.42 1.59
CA LEU A 66 9.66 5.07 1.99
C LEU A 66 9.88 4.06 0.86
N LYS A 67 9.71 4.48 -0.40
CA LYS A 67 9.87 3.61 -1.57
C LYS A 67 11.33 3.29 -1.89
N THR A 68 12.22 4.27 -1.81
CA THR A 68 13.61 4.14 -2.30
C THR A 68 14.62 3.79 -1.21
N THR A 69 14.31 4.03 0.06
CA THR A 69 15.21 3.75 1.18
C THR A 69 14.99 2.34 1.70
N SER A 70 16.07 1.56 1.88
CA SER A 70 15.98 0.20 2.44
C SER A 70 15.48 0.24 3.89
N ARG A 71 15.00 -0.89 4.40
CA ARG A 71 14.57 -1.01 5.80
C ARG A 71 15.69 -0.71 6.78
N GLU A 72 16.88 -1.24 6.53
CA GLU A 72 18.04 -1.10 7.39
C GLU A 72 18.48 0.36 7.44
N GLU A 73 18.69 0.97 6.27
CA GLU A 73 19.07 2.39 6.15
C GLU A 73 18.00 3.28 6.78
N GLY A 74 16.73 3.05 6.46
CA GLY A 74 15.64 3.88 6.93
C GLY A 74 15.39 3.75 8.44
N ARG A 75 15.60 2.57 9.04
CA ARG A 75 15.52 2.41 10.50
C ARG A 75 16.67 3.10 11.22
N VAL A 76 17.87 3.09 10.65
CA VAL A 76 19.01 3.86 11.18
C VAL A 76 18.71 5.37 11.11
N LYS A 77 18.15 5.85 9.99
CA LYS A 77 17.96 7.28 9.74
C LYS A 77 16.70 7.88 10.39
N TYR A 78 15.60 7.13 10.38
CA TYR A 78 14.26 7.62 10.76
C TYR A 78 13.67 6.88 11.98
N GLY A 79 14.39 5.89 12.52
CA GLY A 79 14.01 5.15 13.72
C GLY A 79 13.07 3.97 13.47
N ALA A 80 12.63 3.34 14.56
CA ALA A 80 11.91 2.06 14.55
C ALA A 80 10.55 2.08 13.84
N HIS A 81 9.96 3.26 13.60
CA HIS A 81 8.69 3.41 12.91
C HIS A 81 8.82 3.48 11.38
N PHE A 82 10.04 3.54 10.85
CA PHE A 82 10.27 3.43 9.43
C PHE A 82 9.97 2.02 8.92
N ASN A 83 9.15 1.94 7.88
CA ASN A 83 8.92 0.75 7.08
C ASN A 83 9.09 1.15 5.61
N ASN A 84 9.80 0.35 4.83
CA ASN A 84 9.85 0.57 3.40
C ASN A 84 8.45 0.35 2.78
N TYR A 85 8.12 1.12 1.74
CA TYR A 85 6.80 1.08 1.11
C TYR A 85 6.45 -0.32 0.58
N ASP A 86 7.43 -1.00 -0.03
CA ASP A 86 7.22 -2.32 -0.60
C ASP A 86 7.07 -3.39 0.48
N GLU A 87 7.66 -3.21 1.67
CA GLU A 87 7.39 -4.09 2.80
C GLU A 87 5.95 -3.99 3.29
N LEU A 88 5.39 -2.77 3.35
CA LEU A 88 3.98 -2.57 3.67
C LEU A 88 3.08 -3.20 2.60
N LEU A 89 3.45 -3.09 1.33
CA LEU A 89 2.78 -3.79 0.23
C LEU A 89 2.87 -5.32 0.39
N MET A 90 4.02 -5.84 0.81
CA MET A 90 4.21 -7.26 1.03
C MET A 90 3.42 -7.78 2.23
N LEU A 91 3.24 -6.99 3.30
CA LEU A 91 2.33 -7.33 4.39
C LEU A 91 0.88 -7.45 3.89
N HIS A 92 0.44 -6.53 3.03
CA HIS A 92 -0.86 -6.62 2.37
C HIS A 92 -0.96 -7.89 1.52
N ALA A 93 0.00 -8.09 0.62
CA ALA A 93 0.03 -9.24 -0.28
C ALA A 93 0.00 -10.55 0.51
N CYS A 94 0.74 -10.64 1.62
CA CYS A 94 0.74 -11.77 2.55
C CYS A 94 -0.64 -12.11 3.11
N ALA A 95 -1.45 -11.12 3.49
CA ALA A 95 -2.79 -11.38 3.99
C ALA A 95 -3.71 -11.95 2.89
N VAL A 96 -3.56 -11.48 1.65
CA VAL A 96 -4.37 -11.96 0.52
C VAL A 96 -4.04 -13.39 0.13
N ARG A 97 -2.79 -13.81 0.34
CA ARG A 97 -2.23 -15.07 -0.19
C ARG A 97 -1.85 -16.06 0.90
N ASP A 98 -2.41 -15.85 2.07
CA ASP A 98 -2.29 -16.79 3.18
C ASP A 98 -2.83 -18.16 2.72
N PRO A 99 -2.19 -19.29 3.10
CA PRO A 99 -2.69 -20.62 2.78
C PRO A 99 -4.06 -20.93 3.37
N ARG A 100 -4.55 -20.10 4.30
CA ARG A 100 -5.92 -20.15 4.85
C ARG A 100 -6.91 -19.26 4.09
N CYS A 101 -6.59 -18.89 2.85
CA CYS A 101 -7.34 -17.96 2.00
C CYS A 101 -7.18 -16.47 2.37
N ASP A 102 -7.88 -15.58 1.66
CA ASP A 102 -7.77 -14.12 1.85
C ASP A 102 -8.14 -13.70 3.28
N GLN A 103 -7.12 -13.36 4.06
CA GLN A 103 -7.25 -12.85 5.42
C GLN A 103 -7.38 -11.33 5.49
N GLY A 104 -7.30 -10.62 4.36
CA GLY A 104 -7.29 -9.16 4.31
C GLY A 104 -8.65 -8.55 3.94
N HIS A 105 -9.49 -9.23 3.15
CA HIS A 105 -10.65 -8.61 2.49
C HIS A 105 -12.02 -9.19 2.87
N ALA A 106 -12.19 -10.51 2.81
CA ALA A 106 -13.51 -11.15 2.86
C ALA A 106 -13.87 -11.69 4.26
N GLY A 107 -13.53 -10.93 5.31
CA GLY A 107 -13.77 -11.34 6.70
C GLY A 107 -13.93 -10.17 7.67
N PRO A 108 -14.35 -10.44 8.92
CA PRO A 108 -14.59 -9.40 9.94
C PRO A 108 -13.35 -8.55 10.25
N GLN A 109 -12.16 -9.08 10.00
CA GLN A 109 -10.88 -8.39 10.15
C GLN A 109 -10.58 -7.35 9.07
N PHE A 110 -11.36 -7.26 7.98
CA PHE A 110 -11.10 -6.33 6.86
C PHE A 110 -10.80 -4.91 7.33
N MET A 111 -11.68 -4.37 8.18
CA MET A 111 -11.59 -3.00 8.67
C MET A 111 -10.41 -2.81 9.63
N THR A 112 -10.14 -3.78 10.50
CA THR A 112 -9.06 -3.67 11.50
C THR A 112 -7.69 -3.87 10.85
N PHE A 113 -7.58 -4.81 9.90
CA PHE A 113 -6.40 -5.06 9.09
C PHE A 113 -5.96 -3.81 8.32
N HIS A 114 -6.85 -3.23 7.50
CA HIS A 114 -6.54 -2.04 6.72
C HIS A 114 -6.25 -0.83 7.61
N ARG A 115 -6.97 -0.67 8.73
CA ARG A 115 -6.70 0.41 9.70
C ARG A 115 -5.29 0.29 10.29
N LEU A 116 -4.85 -0.92 10.63
CA LEU A 116 -3.50 -1.16 11.16
C LEU A 116 -2.42 -0.91 10.09
N LEU A 117 -2.65 -1.34 8.85
CA LEU A 117 -1.72 -1.10 7.74
C LEU A 117 -1.57 0.40 7.45
N LEU A 118 -2.68 1.14 7.43
CA LEU A 118 -2.66 2.60 7.28
C LEU A 118 -2.00 3.30 8.47
N LEU A 119 -2.15 2.78 9.69
CA LEU A 119 -1.46 3.31 10.87
C LEU A 119 0.05 3.13 10.75
N LYS A 120 0.52 1.95 10.31
CA LYS A 120 1.95 1.72 10.02
C LYS A 120 2.48 2.69 8.97
N LEU A 121 1.76 2.84 7.85
CA LEU A 121 2.11 3.80 6.79
C LEU A 121 2.18 5.24 7.33
N GLU A 122 1.16 5.67 8.09
CA GLU A 122 1.12 7.00 8.70
C GLU A 122 2.33 7.25 9.60
N MET A 123 2.67 6.28 10.46
CA MET A 123 3.82 6.37 11.34
C MET A 123 5.14 6.42 10.57
N SER A 124 5.26 5.68 9.47
CA SER A 124 6.45 5.72 8.61
C SER A 124 6.60 7.06 7.89
N LEU A 125 5.51 7.65 7.37
CA LEU A 125 5.57 9.00 6.78
C LEU A 125 6.00 10.05 7.80
N MET A 126 5.49 9.96 9.03
CA MET A 126 5.84 10.89 10.11
C MET A 126 7.26 10.69 10.65
N ALA A 127 7.78 9.46 10.58
CA ALA A 127 9.18 9.18 10.89
C ALA A 127 10.12 9.86 9.88
N VAL A 128 9.73 9.91 8.60
CA VAL A 128 10.49 10.62 7.56
C VAL A 128 10.35 12.14 7.66
N ASP A 129 9.13 12.66 7.83
CA ASP A 129 8.87 14.10 7.98
C ASP A 129 7.84 14.34 9.09
N CYS A 130 8.33 14.75 10.27
CA CYS A 130 7.51 15.09 11.44
C CYS A 130 6.56 16.28 11.22
N GLY A 131 6.71 17.03 10.12
CA GLY A 131 5.77 18.07 9.71
C GLY A 131 4.45 17.50 9.20
N ILE A 132 4.43 16.26 8.72
CA ILE A 132 3.22 15.54 8.32
C ILE A 132 2.38 15.26 9.56
N LYS A 133 1.13 15.73 9.55
CA LYS A 133 0.25 15.69 10.74
C LYS A 133 -0.50 14.36 10.90
N ALA A 134 -0.90 13.79 9.76
CA ALA A 134 -1.60 12.52 9.66
C ALA A 134 -1.59 12.06 8.20
N LEU A 135 -1.95 10.81 7.93
CA LEU A 135 -2.14 10.30 6.57
C LEU A 135 -3.36 10.99 5.94
N PRO A 136 -3.24 11.65 4.77
CA PRO A 136 -4.39 12.23 4.10
C PRO A 136 -5.30 11.14 3.53
N TYR A 137 -6.56 11.50 3.28
CA TYR A 137 -7.52 10.63 2.61
C TYR A 137 -7.96 11.20 1.26
N TRP A 138 -8.44 10.31 0.40
CA TRP A 138 -9.07 10.64 -0.86
C TRP A 138 -10.58 10.45 -0.73
N ASP A 139 -11.35 11.53 -0.89
CA ASP A 139 -12.80 11.46 -1.02
C ASP A 139 -13.18 11.11 -2.47
N MET A 140 -13.43 9.81 -2.70
CA MET A 140 -13.76 9.23 -4.00
C MET A 140 -15.09 9.75 -4.55
N GLY A 141 -16.04 10.13 -3.70
CA GLY A 141 -17.36 10.61 -4.13
C GLY A 141 -17.26 11.89 -4.97
N LYS A 142 -16.26 12.73 -4.67
CA LYS A 142 -15.97 13.94 -5.47
C LYS A 142 -15.41 13.62 -6.86
N ASP A 143 -14.78 12.48 -7.06
CA ASP A 143 -14.15 12.07 -8.32
C ASP A 143 -14.94 10.99 -9.08
N ALA A 144 -16.06 10.54 -8.52
CA ALA A 144 -17.01 9.62 -9.16
C ALA A 144 -17.56 10.21 -10.46
N ALA A 145 -18.26 9.41 -11.27
CA ALA A 145 -18.78 9.85 -12.58
C ALA A 145 -19.66 11.12 -12.48
N SER A 146 -20.49 11.22 -11.44
CA SER A 146 -21.31 12.40 -11.12
C SER A 146 -20.66 13.34 -10.08
N GLY A 147 -19.42 13.07 -9.68
CA GLY A 147 -18.71 13.80 -8.65
C GLY A 147 -18.28 15.20 -9.10
N ALA A 148 -18.34 16.15 -8.17
CA ALA A 148 -18.09 17.57 -8.45
C ALA A 148 -16.71 17.87 -9.07
N TYR A 149 -15.72 16.97 -8.92
CA TYR A 149 -14.35 17.19 -9.37
C TYR A 149 -13.95 16.37 -10.60
N ARG A 150 -14.75 15.39 -11.05
CA ARG A 150 -14.45 14.46 -12.16
C ARG A 150 -13.89 15.12 -13.42
N HIS A 151 -14.40 16.30 -13.77
CA HIS A 151 -14.04 17.04 -14.99
C HIS A 151 -13.39 18.40 -14.68
N THR A 152 -12.73 18.52 -13.53
CA THR A 152 -12.12 19.77 -13.08
C THR A 152 -10.64 19.61 -12.83
N SER A 153 -9.93 20.74 -12.65
CA SER A 153 -8.54 20.75 -12.18
C SER A 153 -8.36 20.20 -10.74
N LYS A 154 -9.44 19.90 -10.03
CA LYS A 154 -9.42 19.25 -8.71
C LYS A 154 -9.56 17.72 -8.78
N TYR A 155 -9.70 17.14 -9.98
CA TYR A 155 -9.72 15.69 -10.16
C TYR A 155 -8.43 15.07 -9.61
N ILE A 156 -8.54 13.97 -8.84
CA ILE A 156 -7.39 13.39 -8.13
C ILE A 156 -6.32 12.81 -9.07
N PHE A 157 -6.72 12.32 -10.24
CA PHE A 157 -5.82 11.74 -11.25
C PHE A 157 -5.46 12.78 -12.31
N THR A 158 -4.72 13.79 -11.88
CA THR A 158 -4.16 14.84 -12.73
C THR A 158 -2.66 14.96 -12.48
N HIS A 159 -1.93 15.58 -13.41
CA HIS A 159 -0.51 15.91 -13.26
C HIS A 159 -0.20 16.79 -12.03
N LYS A 160 -1.21 17.43 -11.42
CA LYS A 160 -1.09 18.21 -10.19
C LYS A 160 -1.00 17.32 -8.94
N TYR A 161 -1.53 16.11 -9.00
CA TYR A 161 -1.69 15.20 -7.87
C TYR A 161 -1.05 13.84 -8.19
N PHE A 162 -1.86 12.81 -8.46
CA PHE A 162 -1.38 11.42 -8.56
C PHE A 162 -0.89 11.01 -9.95
N GLY A 163 -1.06 11.87 -10.95
CA GLY A 163 -0.80 11.55 -12.35
C GLY A 163 -2.05 11.03 -13.06
N SER A 164 -1.94 10.89 -14.38
CA SER A 164 -3.03 10.49 -15.26
C SER A 164 -3.48 9.06 -14.98
N PHE A 165 -4.78 8.85 -14.79
CA PHE A 165 -5.37 7.57 -14.33
C PHE A 165 -4.96 6.36 -15.19
N ASN A 166 -4.97 6.50 -16.52
CA ASN A 166 -4.60 5.41 -17.44
C ASN A 166 -3.09 5.32 -17.68
N GLY A 167 -2.29 6.24 -17.15
CA GLY A 167 -0.93 6.47 -17.62
C GLY A 167 -0.89 6.99 -19.07
N THR A 168 0.21 7.65 -19.43
CA THR A 168 0.41 8.19 -20.78
C THR A 168 1.77 7.81 -21.36
N GLY A 169 2.58 7.06 -20.61
CA GLY A 169 3.84 6.49 -21.06
C GLY A 169 3.71 5.07 -21.61
N PRO A 170 4.82 4.47 -22.05
CA PRO A 170 4.86 3.07 -22.50
C PRO A 170 4.26 2.12 -21.47
N ALA A 171 3.52 1.10 -21.94
CA ALA A 171 2.83 0.11 -21.09
C ALA A 171 1.91 0.73 -20.01
N ASN A 172 1.26 1.87 -20.33
CA ASN A 172 0.37 2.59 -19.42
C ASN A 172 1.09 3.12 -18.16
N THR A 173 2.39 3.40 -18.27
CA THR A 173 3.15 4.01 -17.17
C THR A 173 2.64 5.42 -16.88
N VAL A 174 2.48 5.75 -15.60
CA VAL A 174 2.18 7.11 -15.15
C VAL A 174 3.46 7.96 -15.21
N ILE A 175 3.54 8.89 -16.15
CA ILE A 175 4.74 9.72 -16.40
C ILE A 175 4.59 11.17 -15.93
N ASP A 176 3.47 11.51 -15.30
CA ASP A 176 3.12 12.82 -14.76
C ASP A 176 2.70 12.73 -13.27
N GLY A 177 2.47 13.87 -12.62
CA GLY A 177 2.09 13.88 -11.20
C GLY A 177 3.25 13.80 -10.22
N LEU A 178 2.90 13.82 -8.93
CA LEU A 178 3.83 13.73 -7.81
C LEU A 178 4.45 12.33 -7.66
N PHE A 179 3.86 11.33 -8.29
CA PHE A 179 4.26 9.92 -8.26
C PHE A 179 4.66 9.41 -9.65
N LYS A 180 5.04 10.31 -10.57
CA LYS A 180 5.52 9.93 -11.90
C LYS A 180 6.63 8.89 -11.82
N ASN A 181 6.60 7.90 -12.71
CA ASN A 181 7.60 6.83 -12.80
C ASN A 181 7.75 6.02 -11.50
N TRP A 182 6.69 5.87 -10.71
CA TRP A 182 6.73 5.04 -9.51
C TRP A 182 7.09 3.59 -9.87
N PRO A 183 8.22 3.06 -9.38
CA PRO A 183 8.65 1.72 -9.78
C PRO A 183 7.81 0.66 -9.10
N ILE A 184 7.36 -0.35 -9.85
CA ILE A 184 6.73 -1.53 -9.26
C ILE A 184 7.83 -2.48 -8.80
N ALA A 185 7.78 -2.89 -7.54
CA ALA A 185 8.79 -3.80 -7.01
C ALA A 185 8.70 -5.17 -7.70
N GLU A 186 9.84 -5.84 -7.84
CA GLU A 186 9.91 -7.27 -8.11
C GLU A 186 10.10 -8.05 -6.81
N TYR A 187 9.58 -9.29 -6.78
CA TYR A 187 9.81 -10.17 -5.65
C TYR A 187 11.29 -10.53 -5.57
N ASP A 188 11.84 -10.31 -4.39
CA ASP A 188 13.20 -10.64 -4.00
C ASP A 188 13.16 -11.44 -2.70
N ALA A 189 13.57 -12.71 -2.76
CA ALA A 189 13.57 -13.61 -1.62
C ALA A 189 14.50 -13.12 -0.49
N SER A 190 15.54 -12.35 -0.81
CA SER A 190 16.43 -11.77 0.21
C SER A 190 15.73 -10.68 1.02
N LYS A 191 14.73 -10.00 0.43
CA LYS A 191 13.97 -8.91 1.06
C LYS A 191 12.66 -9.37 1.69
N TYR A 192 12.02 -10.39 1.11
CA TYR A 192 10.65 -10.77 1.49
C TYR A 192 10.47 -12.27 1.81
N GLY A 193 11.51 -13.09 1.68
CA GLY A 193 11.46 -14.53 1.94
C GLY A 193 11.76 -14.93 3.39
N PRO A 194 11.85 -16.24 3.69
CA PRO A 194 12.08 -16.77 5.04
C PRO A 194 13.36 -16.29 5.73
N GLY A 195 14.41 -16.00 4.96
CA GLY A 195 15.68 -15.46 5.48
C GLY A 195 15.74 -13.95 5.54
N SER A 196 14.66 -13.25 5.18
CA SER A 196 14.66 -11.79 5.09
C SER A 196 14.43 -11.12 6.44
N PRO A 197 14.83 -9.85 6.60
CA PRO A 197 14.49 -9.05 7.78
C PRO A 197 12.98 -8.97 8.06
N LEU A 198 12.13 -9.08 7.03
CA LEU A 198 10.68 -9.06 7.14
C LEU A 198 10.12 -10.32 7.82
N ALA A 199 10.81 -11.46 7.74
CA ALA A 199 10.37 -12.74 8.34
C ALA A 199 10.15 -12.63 9.86
N SER A 200 10.90 -11.78 10.55
CA SER A 200 10.71 -11.54 12.00
C SER A 200 9.39 -10.84 12.35
N GLU A 201 8.75 -10.18 11.38
CA GLU A 201 7.52 -9.40 11.57
C GLU A 201 6.33 -9.93 10.76
N SER A 202 6.57 -10.88 9.86
CA SER A 202 5.56 -11.48 9.00
C SER A 202 5.71 -13.00 9.02
N ARG A 203 4.75 -13.69 9.65
CA ARG A 203 4.65 -15.16 9.61
C ARG A 203 4.63 -15.68 8.17
N CYS A 204 3.97 -14.96 7.28
CA CYS A 204 3.89 -15.31 5.87
C CYS A 204 5.27 -15.29 5.18
N ALA A 205 6.09 -14.27 5.45
CA ALA A 205 7.47 -14.21 4.95
C ALA A 205 8.31 -15.34 5.59
N ALA A 206 8.22 -15.53 6.92
CA ALA A 206 8.94 -16.57 7.65
C ALA A 206 8.64 -17.98 7.16
N MET A 207 7.37 -18.26 6.85
CA MET A 207 6.93 -19.56 6.37
C MET A 207 7.11 -19.75 4.86
N GLY A 208 7.58 -18.73 4.14
CA GLY A 208 7.79 -18.80 2.70
C GLY A 208 6.50 -18.94 1.89
N TRP A 209 5.37 -18.50 2.45
CA TRP A 209 4.07 -18.57 1.76
C TRP A 209 4.04 -17.70 0.50
N PHE A 210 4.84 -16.63 0.49
CA PHE A 210 5.27 -15.96 -0.74
C PHE A 210 6.55 -16.58 -1.28
N ALA A 211 6.43 -17.69 -1.98
CA ALA A 211 7.37 -18.01 -3.04
C ALA A 211 6.82 -17.32 -4.29
N GLY A 212 7.46 -16.25 -4.76
CA GLY A 212 6.97 -15.47 -5.91
C GLY A 212 6.41 -16.39 -6.99
N SER A 213 5.10 -16.31 -7.22
CA SER A 213 4.44 -17.13 -8.23
C SER A 213 4.99 -16.73 -9.59
N LYS A 214 5.63 -17.67 -10.29
CA LYS A 214 5.93 -17.48 -11.70
C LYS A 214 4.61 -17.67 -12.45
N ALA A 215 3.87 -16.62 -12.78
CA ALA A 215 2.90 -16.81 -13.86
C ALA A 215 3.66 -16.66 -15.16
N ILE A 216 3.59 -17.73 -15.93
CA ILE A 216 4.03 -17.72 -17.31
C ILE A 216 3.05 -16.80 -18.04
N THR A 217 3.44 -15.53 -18.25
CA THR A 217 2.64 -14.58 -19.04
C THR A 217 3.42 -14.18 -20.29
N CYS A 218 2.75 -14.36 -21.42
CA CYS A 218 3.15 -13.91 -22.73
C CYS A 218 1.94 -13.22 -23.37
N PRO A 219 2.13 -12.41 -24.43
CA PRO A 219 1.02 -11.72 -25.09
C PRO A 219 -0.13 -12.66 -25.50
N SER A 220 0.16 -13.91 -25.86
CA SER A 220 -0.84 -14.94 -26.20
C SER A 220 -1.67 -15.47 -25.02
N CYS A 221 -1.25 -15.16 -23.79
CA CYS A 221 -1.81 -15.66 -22.53
C CYS A 221 -2.63 -14.63 -21.74
N CYS A 222 -2.75 -13.39 -22.22
CA CYS A 222 -3.54 -12.38 -21.52
C CYS A 222 -5.03 -12.80 -21.46
N GLY A 223 -5.56 -13.02 -20.25
CA GLY A 223 -6.97 -13.36 -20.03
C GLY A 223 -7.36 -14.82 -20.31
N LYS A 224 -6.40 -15.75 -20.37
CA LYS A 224 -6.67 -17.19 -20.60
C LYS A 224 -6.10 -18.01 -19.44
N GLU A 225 -6.92 -18.89 -18.87
CA GLU A 225 -6.53 -19.77 -17.75
C GLU A 225 -5.68 -20.97 -18.22
N ASP A 226 -5.95 -21.48 -19.43
CA ASP A 226 -5.24 -22.62 -20.04
C ASP A 226 -4.38 -22.19 -21.23
N CYS A 227 -3.23 -21.57 -20.95
CA CYS A 227 -2.33 -21.13 -22.01
C CYS A 227 -0.87 -21.47 -21.71
N THR A 228 -0.11 -21.82 -22.74
CA THR A 228 1.33 -22.12 -22.67
C THR A 228 2.11 -21.03 -23.40
N CYS A 229 3.17 -20.52 -22.77
CA CYS A 229 4.06 -19.56 -23.42
C CYS A 229 5.30 -20.22 -24.02
N PRO A 230 5.92 -19.60 -25.04
CA PRO A 230 7.25 -19.99 -25.51
C PRO A 230 8.29 -19.94 -24.39
N ALA A 231 9.33 -20.76 -24.51
CA ALA A 231 10.45 -20.77 -23.56
C ALA A 231 11.05 -19.36 -23.41
N GLY A 232 11.21 -18.89 -22.17
CA GLY A 232 11.76 -17.57 -21.84
C GLY A 232 10.74 -16.52 -21.38
N TYR A 233 9.43 -16.76 -21.57
CA TYR A 233 8.37 -15.89 -21.05
C TYR A 233 8.01 -16.28 -19.61
N VAL A 234 8.82 -15.83 -18.66
CA VAL A 234 8.51 -15.96 -17.23
C VAL A 234 8.43 -14.55 -16.65
N ASN A 235 7.22 -14.03 -16.48
CA ASN A 235 7.02 -12.89 -15.61
C ASN A 235 6.78 -13.39 -14.18
N LYS A 236 7.42 -12.75 -13.21
CA LYS A 236 7.05 -12.97 -11.81
C LYS A 236 5.73 -12.22 -11.62
N THR A 237 4.62 -12.92 -11.42
CA THR A 237 3.36 -12.26 -11.07
C THR A 237 2.95 -12.59 -9.66
N TYR A 238 2.22 -11.66 -9.06
CA TYR A 238 1.88 -11.69 -7.65
C TYR A 238 0.53 -12.34 -7.36
N MET A 239 0.13 -13.40 -8.07
CA MET A 239 -1.15 -14.08 -7.84
C MET A 239 -1.03 -15.62 -7.91
N ARG A 240 -1.50 -16.30 -6.86
CA ARG A 240 -1.74 -17.75 -6.68
C ARG A 240 -3.21 -17.74 -6.35
N SER A 241 -4.00 -18.21 -7.30
CA SER A 241 -5.35 -18.65 -7.01
C SER A 241 -5.22 -19.94 -6.19
N HIS A 242 -5.99 -20.04 -5.12
CA HIS A 242 -6.17 -21.30 -4.40
C HIS A 242 -7.52 -21.85 -4.87
N ASP A 243 -7.52 -23.00 -5.53
CA ASP A 243 -8.74 -23.62 -6.08
C ASP A 243 -9.70 -24.09 -4.97
N ASP A 244 -9.16 -24.27 -3.75
CA ASP A 244 -9.87 -24.62 -2.51
C ASP A 244 -10.36 -23.41 -1.71
N CYS A 245 -9.99 -22.19 -2.12
CA CYS A 245 -10.48 -20.98 -1.49
C CYS A 245 -11.82 -20.57 -2.06
N THR A 246 -12.88 -21.20 -1.57
CA THR A 246 -14.21 -20.59 -1.66
C THR A 246 -14.19 -19.32 -0.82
N LEU A 247 -14.35 -18.17 -1.46
CA LEU A 247 -14.76 -16.94 -0.77
C LEU A 247 -16.16 -17.19 -0.19
N THR A 248 -16.26 -17.92 0.92
CA THR A 248 -17.49 -18.03 1.68
C THR A 248 -17.67 -16.72 2.42
N THR A 249 -18.12 -15.72 1.68
CA THR A 249 -18.73 -14.53 2.23
C THR A 249 -20.02 -15.00 2.89
N ALA A 250 -20.22 -14.69 4.17
CA ALA A 250 -21.42 -15.05 4.89
C ALA A 250 -22.67 -14.63 4.09
N ARG A 251 -23.42 -15.60 3.58
CA ARG A 251 -24.75 -15.39 3.00
C ARG A 251 -25.72 -15.20 4.17
N GLN A 252 -26.65 -14.25 4.06
CA GLN A 252 -27.97 -14.41 4.67
C GLN A 252 -28.51 -15.76 4.17
N PRO A 253 -28.91 -16.70 5.05
CA PRO A 253 -29.39 -18.00 4.61
C PRO A 253 -30.56 -17.91 3.61
N ASP A 254 -31.35 -16.81 3.63
CA ASP A 254 -32.71 -16.84 3.07
C ASP A 254 -33.18 -15.59 2.27
N ASP A 255 -32.32 -14.72 1.70
CA ASP A 255 -32.80 -13.59 0.85
C ASP A 255 -32.67 -13.86 -0.66
N PRO A 256 -33.78 -14.18 -1.36
CA PRO A 256 -33.80 -14.42 -2.80
C PRO A 256 -33.87 -13.15 -3.68
N THR A 257 -33.87 -11.91 -3.15
CA THR A 257 -34.31 -10.74 -3.93
C THR A 257 -33.45 -9.47 -3.97
N SER A 258 -32.37 -9.28 -3.22
CA SER A 258 -31.70 -7.96 -3.18
C SER A 258 -30.77 -7.66 -4.39
N PRO A 259 -31.11 -6.71 -5.30
CA PRO A 259 -30.28 -6.36 -6.46
C PRO A 259 -29.33 -5.18 -6.21
N ASN A 260 -29.36 -4.56 -5.02
CA ASN A 260 -28.84 -3.20 -4.79
C ASN A 260 -27.91 -3.08 -3.59
N ALA A 261 -27.01 -4.03 -3.44
CA ALA A 261 -25.89 -3.86 -2.54
C ALA A 261 -24.85 -2.91 -3.19
N LEU A 262 -24.40 -1.89 -2.44
CA LEU A 262 -23.45 -0.83 -2.83
C LEU A 262 -22.21 -1.34 -3.59
N LYS A 263 -22.25 -1.33 -4.93
CA LYS A 263 -21.14 -1.76 -5.83
C LYS A 263 -19.93 -0.81 -5.77
N LEU A 264 -19.15 -0.88 -4.70
CA LEU A 264 -17.71 -0.58 -4.73
C LEU A 264 -16.98 -1.91 -4.96
N GLY A 265 -17.09 -2.47 -6.18
CA GLY A 265 -16.36 -3.70 -6.55
C GLY A 265 -16.78 -4.99 -5.84
N GLY A 266 -17.96 -5.02 -5.20
CA GLY A 266 -18.53 -6.21 -4.54
C GLY A 266 -19.00 -5.86 -3.13
N THR A 267 -20.14 -6.42 -2.71
CA THR A 267 -20.79 -6.09 -1.44
C THR A 267 -20.86 -7.27 -0.51
N TYR A 268 -20.47 -7.05 0.74
CA TYR A 268 -20.58 -8.02 1.81
C TYR A 268 -21.12 -7.35 3.08
N GLU A 269 -22.18 -7.93 3.64
CA GLU A 269 -22.63 -7.66 5.01
C GLU A 269 -22.00 -8.67 5.97
N ILE A 270 -21.72 -8.21 7.19
CA ILE A 270 -21.14 -9.02 8.27
C ILE A 270 -22.30 -9.54 9.12
N VAL A 271 -22.41 -10.86 9.26
CA VAL A 271 -23.28 -11.50 10.28
C VAL A 271 -22.38 -12.28 11.24
N PHE A 272 -22.51 -11.99 12.54
CA PHE A 272 -22.00 -12.85 13.62
C PHE A 272 -23.14 -13.81 13.99
N ASN A 273 -22.85 -15.09 14.11
CA ASN A 273 -23.68 -16.03 14.86
C ASN A 273 -22.86 -16.51 16.06
N ASP A 274 -23.52 -16.58 17.22
CA ASP A 274 -22.99 -17.10 18.49
C ASP A 274 -22.55 -18.57 18.39
#